data_AF-A0A1J4K2D0-F1
#
_entry.id   AF-A0A1J4K2D0-F1
#
_cell.length_a   1.000
_cell.length_b   1.000
_cell.length_c   1.000
_cell.angle_alpha   90.00
_cell.angle_beta   90.00
_cell.angle_gamma   90.00
#
_symmetry.space_group_name_H-M   'P 1'
#
loop_
_entity.id
_entity.type
_entity.pdbx_description
1 polymer ?
#
loop_
_entity_poly.entity_id
_entity_poly.type
_entity_poly.pdbx_seq_one_letter_code
_entity_poly.pdbx_strand_id
1 'polypeptide(L)'
;MMTFTLSTAGLSNIDFDIYEKDFTFYIGEEQFECNKLLADFISPNICKLRINDPTIDCYYINNIGNINANLFNLILSLAMGYTIEIAKEDRRSITTLFSELGNTEFLTFLCSSLDDIDEDNVIDTIKLKSDLGLSINKEISYIASHFHKIERDQLKTLTADQLYMIFAKKGLCVESEDWLFDFIYEMTKKSKSYFSLYEHIEFPNLSLDKIMLFTDTTRLDQLNERTWRSLCRRLQNVPSFKKRKYKGKDKKENCLNIPYSFLNDMKGIFSYMSGKYHCNVGQLNIVKITTSSVYGPHKIYSPNNVVDLVTSSSFQSINIPDQWICFDFKERRIMPSYYSIKSCDGGPGNCHPMNWVIEASNDWEEWIELDRQIDNNVFVNEGSSTNIIASFIIRKPIVSRYFRLRQIGKNSGLNDYLYLAGLEIYGKLIENYQEVKED
;
A
#
# COMPACT_ATOMS: atom_id res chain seq x y z
N MET A 1 -31.05 -1.63 -52.54
CA MET A 1 -32.05 -2.60 -52.04
C MET A 1 -32.54 -2.09 -50.70
N MET A 2 -33.86 -2.05 -50.47
CA MET A 2 -34.41 -1.87 -49.13
C MET A 2 -34.55 -3.24 -48.49
N THR A 3 -33.96 -3.41 -47.31
CA THR A 3 -34.07 -4.62 -46.50
C THR A 3 -34.91 -4.29 -45.27
N PHE A 4 -35.90 -5.13 -44.98
CA PHE A 4 -36.79 -5.00 -43.83
C PHE A 4 -36.86 -6.35 -43.12
N THR A 5 -36.77 -6.33 -41.79
CA THR A 5 -36.84 -7.52 -40.93
C THR A 5 -37.94 -7.31 -39.89
N LEU A 6 -38.83 -8.28 -39.73
CA LEU A 6 -39.87 -8.25 -38.70
C LEU A 6 -39.25 -8.23 -37.30
N SER A 7 -39.83 -7.43 -36.39
CA SER A 7 -39.39 -7.35 -35.00
C SER A 7 -40.00 -8.45 -34.14
N THR A 8 -39.42 -8.66 -32.96
CA THR A 8 -39.94 -9.58 -31.93
C THR A 8 -41.33 -9.20 -31.41
N ALA A 9 -41.80 -7.97 -31.66
CA ALA A 9 -43.18 -7.54 -31.38
C ALA A 9 -44.23 -8.31 -32.18
N GLY A 10 -43.85 -9.01 -33.25
CA GLY A 10 -44.77 -9.92 -33.94
C GLY A 10 -45.16 -11.14 -33.10
N LEU A 11 -44.30 -11.58 -32.18
CA LEU A 11 -44.50 -12.77 -31.35
C LEU A 11 -45.51 -12.54 -30.22
N SER A 12 -45.73 -11.29 -29.78
CA SER A 12 -46.74 -10.98 -28.75
C SER A 12 -48.18 -11.15 -29.24
N ASN A 13 -48.39 -11.39 -30.54
CA ASN A 13 -49.71 -11.72 -31.09
C ASN A 13 -50.05 -13.22 -30.93
N ILE A 14 -49.09 -14.05 -30.49
CA ILE A 14 -49.27 -15.48 -30.31
C ILE A 14 -49.70 -15.71 -28.87
N ASP A 15 -50.91 -16.25 -28.70
CA ASP A 15 -51.36 -16.75 -27.40
C ASP A 15 -50.81 -18.16 -27.18
N PHE A 16 -49.74 -18.24 -26.39
CA PHE A 16 -49.05 -19.49 -26.11
C PHE A 16 -49.86 -20.44 -25.20
N ASP A 17 -50.91 -19.96 -24.53
CA ASP A 17 -51.76 -20.81 -23.68
C ASP A 17 -52.71 -21.70 -24.51
N ILE A 18 -52.90 -21.39 -25.79
CA ILE A 18 -53.73 -22.20 -26.71
C ILE A 18 -52.98 -23.45 -27.19
N TYR A 19 -51.64 -23.44 -27.15
CA TYR A 19 -50.82 -24.53 -27.66
C TYR A 19 -50.54 -25.60 -26.59
N GLU A 20 -50.30 -26.83 -27.05
CA GLU A 20 -49.95 -27.93 -26.15
C GLU A 20 -48.64 -27.64 -25.40
N LYS A 21 -48.61 -27.98 -24.11
CA LYS A 21 -47.43 -27.87 -23.25
C LYS A 21 -46.59 -29.14 -23.39
N ASP A 22 -45.92 -29.24 -24.52
CA ASP A 22 -45.23 -30.46 -24.97
C ASP A 22 -43.73 -30.48 -24.64
N PHE A 23 -43.25 -29.56 -23.79
CA PHE A 23 -41.87 -29.49 -23.33
C PHE A 23 -41.77 -29.30 -21.81
N THR A 24 -40.83 -29.98 -21.15
CA THR A 24 -40.63 -29.91 -19.70
C THR A 24 -39.21 -29.53 -19.31
N PHE A 25 -39.07 -28.46 -18.52
CA PHE A 25 -37.83 -28.13 -17.83
C PHE A 25 -37.78 -28.80 -16.46
N TYR A 26 -36.67 -29.49 -16.19
CA TYR A 26 -36.38 -30.10 -14.89
C TYR A 26 -35.28 -29.29 -14.18
N ILE A 27 -35.63 -28.69 -13.04
CA ILE A 27 -34.70 -27.88 -12.23
C ILE A 27 -34.66 -28.49 -10.84
N GLY A 28 -33.65 -29.33 -10.59
CA GLY A 28 -33.61 -30.16 -9.38
C GLY A 28 -34.81 -31.11 -9.34
N GLU A 29 -35.68 -30.96 -8.34
CA GLU A 29 -36.90 -31.76 -8.17
C GLU A 29 -38.15 -31.11 -8.79
N GLU A 30 -38.07 -29.84 -9.21
CA GLU A 30 -39.21 -29.10 -9.76
C GLU A 30 -39.35 -29.28 -11.27
N GLN A 31 -40.59 -29.27 -11.74
CA GLN A 31 -40.97 -29.47 -13.14
C GLN A 31 -41.75 -28.27 -13.66
N PHE A 32 -41.34 -27.74 -14.82
CA PHE A 32 -41.99 -26.60 -15.46
C PHE A 32 -42.34 -26.95 -16.90
N GLU A 33 -43.64 -27.01 -17.19
CA GLU A 33 -44.16 -27.34 -18.51
C GLU A 33 -44.37 -26.09 -19.37
N CYS A 34 -43.92 -26.12 -20.62
CA CYS A 34 -44.13 -25.08 -21.60
C CYS A 34 -44.25 -25.64 -23.02
N ASN A 35 -44.45 -24.76 -24.01
CA ASN A 35 -44.44 -25.15 -25.41
C ASN A 35 -43.00 -25.25 -25.93
N LYS A 36 -42.74 -26.24 -26.81
CA LYS A 36 -41.48 -26.39 -27.55
C LYS A 36 -40.94 -25.11 -28.19
N LEU A 37 -41.81 -24.30 -28.81
CA LEU A 37 -41.42 -23.03 -29.44
C LEU A 37 -40.91 -22.01 -28.42
N LEU A 38 -41.51 -21.96 -27.23
CA LEU A 38 -41.05 -21.10 -26.14
C LEU A 38 -39.69 -21.56 -25.60
N ALA A 39 -39.49 -22.87 -25.48
CA ALA A 39 -38.22 -23.45 -25.05
C ALA A 39 -37.08 -23.11 -26.04
N ASP A 40 -37.34 -23.21 -27.35
CA ASP A 40 -36.37 -22.82 -28.38
C ASP A 40 -36.08 -21.32 -28.38
N PHE A 41 -37.11 -20.50 -28.13
CA PHE A 41 -36.98 -19.06 -28.13
C PHE A 41 -36.09 -18.57 -26.98
N ILE A 42 -36.27 -19.11 -25.78
CA ILE A 42 -35.52 -18.66 -24.61
C ILE A 42 -34.11 -19.26 -24.52
N SER A 43 -33.90 -20.46 -25.07
CA SER A 43 -32.63 -21.17 -24.98
C SER A 43 -32.07 -21.52 -26.36
N PRO A 44 -31.03 -20.80 -26.80
CA PRO A 44 -30.26 -21.17 -27.98
C PRO A 44 -29.65 -22.58 -27.90
N ASN A 45 -29.34 -23.07 -26.70
CA ASN A 45 -28.83 -24.43 -26.50
C ASN A 45 -29.91 -25.49 -26.80
N ILE A 46 -31.13 -25.30 -26.29
CA ILE A 46 -32.27 -26.20 -26.58
C ILE A 46 -32.62 -26.16 -28.06
N CYS A 47 -32.65 -24.96 -28.66
CA CYS A 47 -32.90 -24.82 -30.10
C CYS A 47 -31.88 -25.63 -30.92
N LYS A 48 -30.58 -25.56 -30.60
CA LYS A 48 -29.56 -26.39 -31.26
C LYS A 48 -29.77 -27.89 -31.05
N LEU A 49 -30.14 -28.31 -29.85
CA LEU A 49 -30.44 -29.72 -29.54
C LEU A 49 -31.63 -30.21 -30.35
N ARG A 50 -32.71 -29.42 -30.41
CA ARG A 50 -33.95 -29.77 -31.11
C ARG A 50 -33.85 -29.68 -32.62
N ILE A 51 -32.96 -28.84 -33.16
CA ILE A 51 -32.59 -28.88 -34.59
C ILE A 51 -31.93 -30.23 -34.94
N ASN A 52 -31.11 -30.78 -34.04
CA ASN A 52 -30.48 -32.08 -34.25
C ASN A 52 -31.45 -33.24 -34.00
N ASP A 53 -32.30 -33.14 -32.97
CA ASP A 53 -33.31 -34.13 -32.62
C ASP A 53 -34.64 -33.46 -32.22
N PRO A 54 -35.61 -33.38 -33.15
CA PRO A 54 -36.90 -32.76 -32.91
C PRO A 54 -37.78 -33.48 -31.87
N THR A 55 -37.43 -34.71 -31.48
CA THR A 55 -38.20 -35.52 -30.53
C THR A 55 -37.94 -35.16 -29.07
N ILE A 56 -36.88 -34.39 -28.80
CA ILE A 56 -36.55 -33.93 -27.44
C ILE A 56 -37.69 -33.06 -26.90
N ASP A 57 -38.22 -33.49 -25.76
CA ASP A 57 -39.33 -32.90 -25.02
C ASP A 57 -38.95 -32.49 -23.60
N CYS A 58 -37.69 -32.70 -23.19
CA CYS A 58 -37.23 -32.35 -21.85
C CYS A 58 -35.80 -31.80 -21.81
N TYR A 59 -35.52 -30.96 -20.81
CA TYR A 59 -34.18 -30.43 -20.53
C TYR A 59 -33.90 -30.37 -19.04
N TYR A 60 -32.73 -30.87 -18.63
CA TYR A 60 -32.31 -30.98 -17.23
C TYR A 60 -31.28 -29.90 -16.88
N ILE A 61 -31.55 -29.13 -15.84
CA ILE A 61 -30.68 -28.09 -15.32
C ILE A 61 -30.21 -28.50 -13.93
N ASN A 62 -29.07 -29.20 -13.88
CA ASN A 62 -28.61 -29.89 -12.67
C ASN A 62 -27.79 -29.01 -11.72
N ASN A 63 -27.30 -27.85 -12.18
CA ASN A 63 -26.15 -27.18 -11.55
C ASN A 63 -26.49 -25.87 -10.83
N ILE A 64 -27.69 -25.77 -10.22
CA ILE A 64 -28.12 -24.52 -9.61
C ILE A 64 -28.65 -24.77 -8.20
N GLY A 65 -27.95 -24.22 -7.19
CA GLY A 65 -28.41 -24.24 -5.81
C GLY A 65 -29.74 -23.49 -5.68
N ASN A 66 -30.70 -24.10 -4.95
CA ASN A 66 -32.01 -23.55 -4.57
C ASN A 66 -32.51 -22.38 -5.44
N ILE A 67 -32.84 -22.65 -6.72
CA ILE A 67 -33.66 -21.71 -7.46
C ILE A 67 -35.04 -21.73 -6.82
N ASN A 68 -35.55 -20.55 -6.49
CA ASN A 68 -36.94 -20.38 -6.07
C ASN A 68 -37.83 -20.62 -7.30
N ALA A 69 -38.82 -21.53 -7.24
CA ALA A 69 -39.72 -21.86 -8.36
C ALA A 69 -40.28 -20.61 -9.09
N ASN A 70 -40.53 -19.56 -8.32
CA ASN A 70 -41.02 -18.26 -8.77
C ASN A 70 -40.09 -17.57 -9.78
N LEU A 71 -38.78 -17.79 -9.68
CA LEU A 71 -37.78 -17.21 -10.57
C LEU A 71 -37.82 -17.80 -11.97
N PHE A 72 -38.04 -19.12 -12.07
CA PHE A 72 -38.16 -19.76 -13.37
C PHE A 72 -39.48 -19.38 -14.06
N ASN A 73 -40.55 -19.21 -13.29
CA ASN A 73 -41.81 -18.67 -13.80
C ASN A 73 -41.65 -17.25 -14.37
N LEU A 74 -40.83 -16.40 -13.74
CA LEU A 74 -40.49 -15.08 -14.30
C LEU A 74 -39.78 -15.22 -15.67
N ILE A 75 -38.88 -16.19 -15.81
CA ILE A 75 -38.16 -16.45 -17.07
C ILE A 75 -39.11 -16.96 -18.16
N LEU A 76 -40.05 -17.84 -17.83
CA LEU A 76 -41.10 -18.26 -18.76
C LEU A 76 -42.00 -17.08 -19.16
N SER A 77 -42.32 -16.18 -18.22
CA SER A 77 -43.07 -14.96 -18.55
C SER A 77 -42.30 -14.04 -19.51
N LEU A 78 -40.97 -13.99 -19.41
CA LEU A 78 -40.12 -13.27 -20.36
C LEU A 78 -40.21 -13.90 -21.76
N ALA A 79 -40.24 -15.24 -21.86
CA ALA A 79 -40.40 -15.94 -23.14
C ALA A 79 -41.76 -15.62 -23.81
N MET A 80 -42.81 -15.41 -23.01
CA MET A 80 -44.14 -15.02 -23.47
C MET A 80 -44.23 -13.54 -23.90
N GLY A 81 -43.17 -12.76 -23.71
CA GLY A 81 -43.11 -11.36 -24.12
C GLY A 81 -43.48 -10.36 -23.02
N TYR A 82 -43.62 -10.80 -21.77
CA TYR A 82 -43.82 -9.90 -20.63
C TYR A 82 -42.49 -9.28 -20.17
N THR A 83 -42.56 -8.05 -19.66
CA THR A 83 -41.41 -7.39 -19.03
C THR A 83 -41.24 -7.88 -17.59
N ILE A 84 -40.01 -8.21 -17.20
CA ILE A 84 -39.69 -8.65 -15.84
C ILE A 84 -38.92 -7.58 -15.07
N GLU A 85 -39.22 -7.47 -13.77
CA GLU A 85 -38.41 -6.71 -12.81
C GLU A 85 -37.52 -7.67 -12.02
N ILE A 86 -36.22 -7.39 -11.97
CA ILE A 86 -35.23 -8.30 -11.37
C ILE A 86 -34.70 -7.68 -10.08
N ALA A 87 -35.00 -8.31 -8.95
CA ALA A 87 -34.41 -7.97 -7.66
C ALA A 87 -32.89 -8.22 -7.64
N LYS A 88 -32.14 -7.48 -6.82
CA LYS A 88 -30.67 -7.62 -6.74
C LYS A 88 -30.22 -9.01 -6.27
N GLU A 89 -30.97 -9.61 -5.35
CA GLU A 89 -30.65 -10.87 -4.68
C GLU A 89 -30.74 -12.07 -5.63
N ASP A 90 -31.70 -12.05 -6.57
CA ASP A 90 -31.95 -13.14 -7.51
C ASP A 90 -30.96 -13.17 -8.70
N ARG A 91 -30.12 -12.14 -8.85
CA ARG A 91 -29.27 -11.94 -10.04
C ARG A 91 -28.29 -13.08 -10.28
N ARG A 92 -27.63 -13.60 -9.24
CA ARG A 92 -26.67 -14.72 -9.37
C ARG A 92 -27.34 -15.98 -9.92
N SER A 93 -28.54 -16.28 -9.43
CA SER A 93 -29.32 -17.44 -9.85
C SER A 93 -29.80 -17.29 -11.30
N ILE A 94 -30.36 -16.13 -11.67
CA ILE A 94 -30.77 -15.81 -13.05
C ILE A 94 -29.59 -15.95 -14.01
N THR A 95 -28.45 -15.41 -13.62
CA THR A 95 -27.25 -15.36 -14.44
C THR A 95 -26.71 -16.77 -14.73
N THR A 96 -26.65 -17.62 -13.69
CA THR A 96 -26.25 -19.02 -13.84
C THR A 96 -27.21 -19.77 -14.76
N LEU A 97 -28.51 -19.54 -14.59
CA LEU A 97 -29.54 -20.17 -15.39
C LEU A 97 -29.48 -19.76 -16.87
N PHE A 98 -29.37 -18.47 -17.18
CA PHE A 98 -29.25 -18.02 -18.56
C PHE A 98 -27.92 -18.40 -19.21
N SER A 99 -26.86 -18.62 -18.41
CA SER A 99 -25.60 -19.23 -18.88
C SER A 99 -25.83 -20.67 -19.36
N GLU A 100 -26.54 -21.50 -18.56
CA GLU A 100 -26.91 -22.88 -18.92
C GLU A 100 -27.86 -22.92 -20.14
N LEU A 101 -28.80 -21.98 -20.23
CA LEU A 101 -29.68 -21.85 -21.39
C LEU A 101 -28.96 -21.32 -22.64
N GLY A 102 -27.77 -20.73 -22.49
CA GLY A 102 -26.96 -20.17 -23.57
C GLY A 102 -27.50 -18.86 -24.15
N ASN A 103 -28.35 -18.13 -23.42
CA ASN A 103 -28.94 -16.88 -23.90
C ASN A 103 -27.98 -15.70 -23.71
N THR A 104 -27.19 -15.40 -24.75
CA THR A 104 -26.19 -14.33 -24.71
C THR A 104 -26.80 -12.93 -24.71
N GLU A 105 -28.00 -12.75 -25.28
CA GLU A 105 -28.67 -11.45 -25.37
C GLU A 105 -29.04 -10.94 -23.97
N PHE A 106 -29.72 -11.78 -23.19
CA PHE A 106 -30.12 -11.44 -21.84
C PHE A 106 -28.91 -11.20 -20.92
N LEU A 107 -27.87 -12.05 -21.03
CA LEU A 107 -26.65 -11.87 -20.24
C LEU A 107 -25.92 -10.57 -20.59
N THR A 108 -25.93 -10.16 -21.86
CA THR A 108 -25.38 -8.87 -22.31
C THR A 108 -26.19 -7.71 -21.74
N PHE A 109 -27.52 -7.79 -21.77
CA PHE A 109 -28.42 -6.81 -21.16
C PHE A 109 -28.16 -6.67 -19.65
N LEU A 110 -28.07 -7.80 -18.95
CA LEU A 110 -27.78 -7.83 -17.52
C LEU A 110 -26.44 -7.14 -17.25
N CYS A 111 -25.38 -7.52 -17.97
CA CYS A 111 -24.05 -6.92 -17.88
C CYS A 111 -23.99 -5.42 -18.17
N SER A 112 -24.84 -4.93 -19.07
CA SER A 112 -24.91 -3.51 -19.44
C SER A 112 -25.65 -2.66 -18.41
N SER A 113 -26.59 -3.27 -17.69
CA SER A 113 -27.41 -2.64 -16.64
C SER A 113 -26.75 -2.68 -15.25
N LEU A 114 -25.54 -3.26 -15.13
CA LEU A 114 -24.75 -3.30 -13.91
C LEU A 114 -24.06 -1.94 -13.68
N ASP A 115 -24.78 -0.98 -13.09
CA ASP A 115 -24.17 0.27 -12.62
C ASP A 115 -23.57 0.17 -11.20
N ASP A 116 -24.01 -0.80 -10.40
CA ASP A 116 -23.52 -1.01 -9.04
C ASP A 116 -22.39 -2.05 -9.00
N ILE A 117 -21.16 -1.65 -9.32
CA ILE A 117 -19.97 -2.48 -9.06
C ILE A 117 -19.61 -2.35 -7.57
N ASP A 118 -19.54 -3.47 -6.87
CA ASP A 118 -19.16 -3.55 -5.45
C ASP A 118 -18.00 -4.54 -5.23
N GLU A 119 -17.51 -4.61 -4.00
CA GLU A 119 -16.34 -5.42 -3.63
C GLU A 119 -16.62 -6.93 -3.75
N ASP A 120 -17.87 -7.36 -3.59
CA ASP A 120 -18.29 -8.77 -3.60
C ASP A 120 -18.70 -9.28 -4.98
N ASN A 121 -19.17 -8.40 -5.86
CA ASN A 121 -19.73 -8.73 -7.17
C ASN A 121 -18.72 -8.60 -8.31
N VAL A 122 -17.65 -7.83 -8.12
CA VAL A 122 -16.77 -7.44 -9.22
C VAL A 122 -16.01 -8.63 -9.82
N ILE A 123 -15.62 -9.60 -8.98
CA ILE A 123 -14.90 -10.80 -9.42
C ILE A 123 -15.82 -11.75 -10.19
N ASP A 124 -17.03 -11.98 -9.70
CA ASP A 124 -18.04 -12.78 -10.38
C ASP A 124 -18.42 -12.17 -11.73
N THR A 125 -18.56 -10.83 -11.76
CA THR A 125 -18.85 -10.08 -12.99
C THR A 125 -17.74 -10.21 -14.03
N ILE A 126 -16.46 -10.19 -13.60
CA ILE A 126 -15.33 -10.40 -14.52
C ILE A 126 -15.35 -11.80 -15.10
N LYS A 127 -15.57 -12.84 -14.28
CA LYS A 127 -15.63 -14.23 -14.75
C LYS A 127 -16.69 -14.38 -15.84
N LEU A 128 -17.89 -13.89 -15.55
CA LEU A 128 -18.99 -13.94 -16.50
C LEU A 128 -18.74 -13.16 -17.79
N LYS A 129 -18.25 -11.92 -17.68
CA LYS A 129 -17.92 -11.12 -18.88
C LYS A 129 -16.81 -11.76 -19.69
N SER A 130 -15.85 -12.42 -19.04
CA SER A 130 -14.80 -13.18 -19.70
C SER A 130 -15.37 -14.37 -20.48
N ASP A 131 -16.30 -15.13 -19.90
CA ASP A 131 -16.94 -16.27 -20.55
C ASP A 131 -17.78 -15.84 -21.76
N LEU A 132 -18.39 -14.65 -21.70
CA LEU A 132 -19.18 -14.05 -22.78
C LEU A 132 -18.33 -13.28 -23.80
N GLY A 133 -17.02 -13.16 -23.60
CA GLY A 133 -16.13 -12.37 -24.47
C GLY A 133 -16.39 -10.86 -24.45
N LEU A 134 -17.03 -10.34 -23.40
CA LEU A 134 -17.36 -8.93 -23.22
C LEU A 134 -16.18 -8.14 -22.62
N SER A 135 -16.20 -6.81 -22.78
CA SER A 135 -15.12 -5.96 -22.26
C SER A 135 -15.18 -5.84 -20.73
N ILE A 136 -14.09 -6.18 -20.05
CA ILE A 136 -13.92 -6.14 -18.58
C ILE A 136 -13.20 -4.86 -18.06
N ASN A 137 -13.11 -3.82 -18.89
CA ASN A 137 -12.29 -2.64 -18.59
C ASN A 137 -12.80 -1.82 -17.40
N LYS A 138 -14.12 -1.77 -17.19
CA LYS A 138 -14.74 -1.01 -16.09
C LYS A 138 -14.41 -1.67 -14.76
N GLU A 139 -14.58 -2.98 -14.70
CA GLU A 139 -14.35 -3.83 -13.55
C GLU A 139 -12.87 -3.84 -13.17
N ILE A 140 -11.96 -3.98 -14.15
CA ILE A 140 -10.51 -3.86 -13.92
C ILE A 140 -10.16 -2.49 -13.32
N SER A 141 -10.80 -1.42 -13.79
CA SER A 141 -10.54 -0.07 -13.28
C SER A 141 -11.05 0.10 -11.85
N TYR A 142 -12.19 -0.51 -11.52
CA TYR A 142 -12.74 -0.54 -10.16
C TYR A 142 -11.86 -1.35 -9.20
N ILE A 143 -11.46 -2.56 -9.60
CA ILE A 143 -10.56 -3.41 -8.83
C ILE A 143 -9.23 -2.70 -8.59
N ALA A 144 -8.68 -2.01 -9.60
CA ALA A 144 -7.44 -1.27 -9.42
C ALA A 144 -7.57 -0.22 -8.30
N SER A 145 -8.65 0.56 -8.24
CA SER A 145 -8.84 1.58 -7.20
C SER A 145 -9.21 1.03 -5.82
N HIS A 146 -9.80 -0.17 -5.76
CA HIS A 146 -10.26 -0.82 -4.52
C HIS A 146 -9.47 -2.10 -4.17
N PHE A 147 -8.31 -2.32 -4.79
CA PHE A 147 -7.56 -3.58 -4.67
C PHE A 147 -7.28 -3.99 -3.22
N HIS A 148 -7.00 -3.01 -2.37
CA HIS A 148 -6.75 -3.17 -0.93
C HIS A 148 -7.96 -3.55 -0.07
N LYS A 149 -9.17 -3.52 -0.62
CA LYS A 149 -10.41 -3.87 0.10
C LYS A 149 -10.91 -5.26 -0.24
N ILE A 150 -10.59 -5.75 -1.44
CA ILE A 150 -11.02 -7.05 -1.92
C ILE A 150 -10.25 -8.13 -1.16
N GLU A 151 -10.98 -9.17 -0.75
CA GLU A 151 -10.42 -10.31 -0.03
C GLU A 151 -9.36 -11.04 -0.87
N ARG A 152 -8.23 -11.41 -0.24
CA ARG A 152 -7.10 -12.04 -0.92
C ARG A 152 -7.48 -13.32 -1.67
N ASP A 153 -8.38 -14.12 -1.12
CA ASP A 153 -8.74 -15.41 -1.72
C ASP A 153 -9.58 -15.23 -2.99
N GLN A 154 -10.41 -14.18 -3.06
CA GLN A 154 -11.12 -13.83 -4.28
C GLN A 154 -10.15 -13.35 -5.37
N LEU A 155 -9.16 -12.52 -5.01
CA LEU A 155 -8.13 -12.03 -5.94
C LEU A 155 -7.28 -13.17 -6.54
N LYS A 156 -7.04 -14.23 -5.77
CA LYS A 156 -6.30 -15.43 -6.23
C LYS A 156 -7.04 -16.21 -7.33
N THR A 157 -8.34 -15.96 -7.54
CA THR A 157 -9.11 -16.60 -8.62
C THR A 157 -8.91 -15.96 -9.99
N LEU A 158 -8.29 -14.78 -10.05
CA LEU A 158 -8.03 -14.06 -11.29
C LEU A 158 -6.85 -14.65 -12.08
N THR A 159 -6.93 -14.58 -13.41
CA THR A 159 -5.86 -15.03 -14.30
C THR A 159 -4.67 -14.07 -14.28
N ALA A 160 -3.49 -14.55 -14.73
CA ALA A 160 -2.29 -13.72 -14.80
C ALA A 160 -2.48 -12.48 -15.68
N ASP A 161 -3.21 -12.62 -16.80
CA ASP A 161 -3.48 -11.52 -17.73
C ASP A 161 -4.41 -10.47 -17.09
N GLN A 162 -5.45 -10.91 -16.37
CA GLN A 162 -6.36 -10.01 -15.65
C GLN A 162 -5.59 -9.21 -14.58
N LEU A 163 -4.76 -9.88 -13.77
CA LEU A 163 -3.92 -9.21 -12.76
C LEU A 163 -2.94 -8.23 -13.39
N TYR A 164 -2.32 -8.59 -14.51
CA TYR A 164 -1.42 -7.70 -15.25
C TYR A 164 -2.16 -6.45 -15.72
N MET A 165 -3.36 -6.60 -16.29
CA MET A 165 -4.20 -5.47 -16.70
C MET A 165 -4.60 -4.58 -15.52
N ILE A 166 -4.90 -5.15 -14.35
CA ILE A 166 -5.20 -4.41 -13.12
C ILE A 166 -3.98 -3.60 -12.67
N PHE A 167 -2.80 -4.22 -12.57
CA PHE A 167 -1.58 -3.57 -12.10
C PHE A 167 -1.03 -2.52 -13.07
N ALA A 168 -1.39 -2.60 -14.34
CA ALA A 168 -1.07 -1.59 -15.34
C ALA A 168 -1.89 -0.29 -15.18
N LYS A 169 -3.00 -0.30 -14.44
CA LYS A 169 -3.84 0.89 -14.28
C LYS A 169 -3.18 1.92 -13.37
N LYS A 170 -3.19 3.18 -13.79
CA LYS A 170 -2.71 4.32 -12.98
C LYS A 170 -3.47 4.51 -11.66
N GLY A 171 -4.70 3.99 -11.59
CA GLY A 171 -5.56 4.06 -10.41
C GLY A 171 -5.24 3.04 -9.32
N LEU A 172 -4.25 2.15 -9.52
CA LEU A 172 -3.92 1.07 -8.61
C LEU A 172 -3.67 1.59 -7.18
N CYS A 173 -4.44 1.06 -6.22
CA CYS A 173 -4.36 1.38 -4.80
C CYS A 173 -4.19 0.10 -3.95
N VAL A 174 -2.98 -0.08 -3.41
CA VAL A 174 -2.58 -1.27 -2.62
C VAL A 174 -2.28 -0.90 -1.17
N GLU A 175 -2.15 -1.85 -0.25
CA GLU A 175 -1.82 -1.53 1.15
C GLU A 175 -0.38 -0.98 1.29
N SER A 176 0.59 -1.71 0.73
CA SER A 176 2.00 -1.35 0.67
C SER A 176 2.66 -2.06 -0.51
N GLU A 177 3.87 -1.67 -0.91
CA GLU A 177 4.64 -2.47 -1.89
C GLU A 177 5.00 -3.84 -1.32
N ASP A 178 5.29 -3.93 -0.01
CA ASP A 178 5.58 -5.20 0.65
C ASP A 178 4.39 -6.16 0.57
N TRP A 179 3.17 -5.66 0.78
CA TRP A 179 1.96 -6.46 0.65
C TRP A 179 1.73 -6.92 -0.79
N LEU A 180 1.96 -6.03 -1.77
CA LEU A 180 1.84 -6.35 -3.20
C LEU A 180 2.89 -7.40 -3.60
N PHE A 181 4.10 -7.28 -3.09
CA PHE A 181 5.17 -8.25 -3.29
C PHE A 181 4.78 -9.62 -2.74
N ASP A 182 4.28 -9.69 -1.51
CA ASP A 182 3.85 -10.94 -0.89
C ASP A 182 2.73 -11.60 -1.68
N PHE A 183 1.75 -10.82 -2.13
CA PHE A 183 0.68 -11.30 -2.99
C PHE A 183 1.22 -11.90 -4.30
N ILE A 184 2.09 -11.18 -5.01
CA ILE A 184 2.69 -11.67 -6.27
C ILE A 184 3.54 -12.91 -6.01
N TYR A 185 4.32 -12.93 -4.93
CA TYR A 185 5.16 -14.07 -4.54
C TYR A 185 4.35 -15.33 -4.23
N GLU A 186 3.18 -15.21 -3.60
CA GLU A 186 2.27 -16.35 -3.42
C GLU A 186 1.74 -16.89 -4.77
N MET A 187 1.46 -16.01 -5.74
CA MET A 187 0.96 -16.41 -7.06
C MET A 187 2.05 -17.05 -7.93
N THR A 188 3.30 -16.59 -7.84
CA THR A 188 4.42 -17.16 -8.60
C THR A 188 4.79 -18.57 -8.13
N LYS A 189 4.49 -18.93 -6.87
CA LYS A 189 4.59 -20.31 -6.38
C LYS A 189 3.61 -21.26 -7.09
N LYS A 190 2.44 -20.76 -7.54
CA LYS A 190 1.44 -21.55 -8.25
C LYS A 190 1.80 -21.72 -9.73
N SER A 191 2.20 -20.64 -10.40
CA SER A 191 2.55 -20.67 -11.82
C SER A 191 3.61 -19.62 -12.17
N LYS A 192 4.49 -19.99 -13.11
CA LYS A 192 5.52 -19.08 -13.64
C LYS A 192 4.93 -17.94 -14.49
N SER A 193 3.67 -18.03 -14.93
CA SER A 193 3.03 -16.95 -15.69
C SER A 193 2.91 -15.64 -14.91
N TYR A 194 2.94 -15.69 -13.57
CA TYR A 194 2.81 -14.51 -12.71
C TYR A 194 4.12 -13.72 -12.52
N PHE A 195 5.27 -14.20 -13.01
CA PHE A 195 6.55 -13.48 -12.88
C PHE A 195 6.53 -12.11 -13.57
N SER A 196 5.74 -11.97 -14.64
CA SER A 196 5.56 -10.70 -15.36
C SER A 196 4.99 -9.60 -14.45
N LEU A 197 4.29 -9.95 -13.37
CA LEU A 197 3.69 -8.99 -12.44
C LEU A 197 4.73 -8.22 -11.61
N TYR A 198 5.95 -8.77 -11.42
CA TYR A 198 7.03 -8.07 -10.70
C TYR A 198 7.43 -6.75 -11.36
N GLU A 199 7.17 -6.60 -12.66
CA GLU A 199 7.34 -5.35 -13.39
C GLU A 199 6.60 -4.16 -12.78
N HIS A 200 5.48 -4.45 -12.14
CA HIS A 200 4.64 -3.45 -11.53
C HIS A 200 5.09 -3.07 -10.13
N ILE A 201 6.06 -3.77 -9.52
CA ILE A 201 6.55 -3.45 -8.17
C ILE A 201 7.52 -2.27 -8.19
N GLU A 202 7.33 -1.34 -7.26
CA GLU A 202 8.25 -0.23 -7.03
C GLU A 202 9.30 -0.61 -5.98
N PHE A 203 10.35 -1.32 -6.42
CA PHE A 203 11.46 -1.76 -5.57
C PHE A 203 12.10 -0.68 -4.69
N PRO A 204 12.20 0.62 -5.10
CA PRO A 204 12.62 1.70 -4.22
C PRO A 204 11.85 1.79 -2.89
N ASN A 205 10.60 1.33 -2.86
CA ASN A 205 9.71 1.42 -1.71
C ASN A 205 9.53 0.08 -0.96
N LEU A 206 10.23 -0.99 -1.37
CA LEU A 206 10.23 -2.27 -0.67
C LEU A 206 11.12 -2.22 0.58
N SER A 207 10.71 -2.94 1.63
CA SER A 207 11.57 -3.19 2.79
C SER A 207 12.77 -4.07 2.45
N LEU A 208 13.81 -4.00 3.29
CA LEU A 208 15.03 -4.78 3.09
C LEU A 208 14.75 -6.28 3.12
N ASP A 209 13.88 -6.73 4.02
CA ASP A 209 13.52 -8.14 4.17
C ASP A 209 12.90 -8.72 2.89
N LYS A 210 12.01 -7.94 2.23
CA LYS A 210 11.39 -8.36 0.95
C LYS A 210 12.37 -8.34 -0.21
N ILE A 211 13.33 -7.42 -0.21
CA ILE A 211 14.40 -7.41 -1.22
C ILE A 211 15.29 -8.64 -1.07
N MET A 212 15.69 -8.99 0.15
CA MET A 212 16.46 -10.22 0.41
C MET A 212 15.68 -11.45 -0.04
N LEU A 213 14.39 -11.54 0.31
CA LEU A 213 13.53 -12.63 -0.12
C LEU A 213 13.44 -12.71 -1.66
N PHE A 214 13.33 -11.58 -2.35
CA PHE A 214 13.31 -11.55 -3.82
C PHE A 214 14.62 -12.08 -4.42
N THR A 215 15.77 -11.61 -3.93
CA THR A 215 17.08 -11.99 -4.46
C THR A 215 17.41 -13.46 -4.21
N ASP A 216 16.93 -14.02 -3.10
CA ASP A 216 17.17 -15.42 -2.75
C ASP A 216 16.29 -16.38 -3.55
N THR A 217 15.11 -15.93 -3.97
CA THR A 217 14.10 -16.79 -4.60
C THR A 217 14.03 -16.65 -6.12
N THR A 218 14.36 -15.48 -6.67
CA THR A 218 14.16 -15.17 -8.08
C THR A 218 15.45 -15.31 -8.87
N ARG A 219 15.42 -16.11 -9.94
CA ARG A 219 16.58 -16.28 -10.82
C ARG A 219 16.65 -15.16 -11.86
N LEU A 220 17.87 -14.87 -12.33
CA LEU A 220 18.12 -13.83 -13.33
C LEU A 220 17.36 -14.05 -14.65
N ASP A 221 17.15 -15.31 -15.06
CA ASP A 221 16.40 -15.65 -16.27
C ASP A 221 14.90 -15.30 -16.20
N GLN A 222 14.40 -15.00 -15.01
CA GLN A 222 13.01 -14.64 -14.75
C GLN A 222 12.80 -13.11 -14.66
N LEU A 223 13.89 -12.34 -14.71
CA LEU A 223 13.83 -10.88 -14.65
C LEU A 223 13.54 -10.31 -16.03
N ASN A 224 12.53 -9.45 -16.10
CA ASN A 224 12.35 -8.59 -17.28
C ASN A 224 13.08 -7.25 -17.10
N GLU A 225 13.26 -6.54 -18.22
CA GLU A 225 13.97 -5.26 -18.27
C GLU A 225 13.40 -4.22 -17.29
N ARG A 226 12.08 -4.18 -17.12
CA ARG A 226 11.42 -3.21 -16.24
C ARG A 226 11.66 -3.51 -14.75
N THR A 227 11.58 -4.78 -14.37
CA THR A 227 11.91 -5.26 -13.02
C THR A 227 13.37 -4.95 -12.70
N TRP A 228 14.29 -5.27 -13.62
CA TRP A 228 15.71 -4.95 -13.48
C TRP A 228 15.95 -3.45 -13.31
N ARG A 229 15.33 -2.59 -14.12
CA ARG A 229 15.43 -1.13 -13.97
C ARG A 229 14.91 -0.64 -12.62
N SER A 230 13.82 -1.21 -12.12
CA SER A 230 13.26 -0.87 -10.80
C SER A 230 14.25 -1.24 -9.68
N LEU A 231 14.88 -2.42 -9.77
CA LEU A 231 15.93 -2.86 -8.86
C LEU A 231 17.18 -1.95 -8.92
N CYS A 232 17.65 -1.60 -10.12
CA CYS A 232 18.77 -0.68 -10.28
C CYS A 232 18.50 0.69 -9.65
N ARG A 233 17.27 1.21 -9.76
CA ARG A 233 16.88 2.47 -9.09
C ARG A 233 16.97 2.36 -7.57
N ARG A 234 16.56 1.23 -7.00
CA ARG A 234 16.73 0.95 -5.58
C ARG A 234 18.21 0.98 -5.18
N LEU A 235 19.08 0.31 -5.95
CA LEU A 235 20.53 0.30 -5.70
C LEU A 235 21.17 1.69 -5.81
N GLN A 236 20.68 2.52 -6.73
CA GLN A 236 21.13 3.90 -6.90
C GLN A 236 20.50 4.89 -5.89
N ASN A 237 19.64 4.41 -4.97
CA ASN A 237 18.86 5.23 -4.05
C ASN A 237 18.04 6.34 -4.74
N VAL A 238 17.60 6.09 -5.97
CA VAL A 238 16.74 7.02 -6.71
C VAL A 238 15.28 6.80 -6.27
N PRO A 239 14.57 7.85 -5.81
CA PRO A 239 13.18 7.72 -5.38
C PRO A 239 12.27 7.26 -6.54
N SER A 240 11.20 6.53 -6.22
CA SER A 240 10.24 6.08 -7.24
C SER A 240 9.55 7.27 -7.92
N PHE A 241 9.56 7.27 -9.26
CA PHE A 241 8.85 8.26 -10.07
C PHE A 241 7.35 8.00 -10.15
N LYS A 242 6.88 6.76 -9.88
CA LYS A 242 5.46 6.44 -9.91
C LYS A 242 4.84 6.82 -8.57
N LYS A 243 3.99 7.84 -8.59
CA LYS A 243 3.09 8.16 -7.46
C LYS A 243 2.04 7.07 -7.33
N ARG A 244 2.35 6.00 -6.61
CA ARG A 244 1.37 4.95 -6.28
C ARG A 244 0.48 5.37 -5.12
N LYS A 245 -0.81 5.04 -5.22
CA LYS A 245 -1.78 5.23 -4.15
C LYS A 245 -1.67 4.05 -3.19
N TYR A 246 -1.67 4.35 -1.89
CA TYR A 246 -1.65 3.31 -0.86
C TYR A 246 -2.81 3.51 0.11
N LYS A 247 -3.32 2.42 0.69
CA LYS A 247 -4.35 2.45 1.74
C LYS A 247 -3.87 3.37 2.87
N GLY A 248 -4.75 4.26 3.32
CA GLY A 248 -4.43 5.22 4.40
C GLY A 248 -3.68 6.49 3.98
N LYS A 249 -3.24 6.65 2.71
CA LYS A 249 -2.54 7.89 2.29
C LYS A 249 -3.39 9.16 2.20
N ASP A 250 -4.72 9.07 2.37
CA ASP A 250 -5.57 10.24 2.56
C ASP A 250 -5.57 10.76 4.02
N LYS A 251 -5.00 10.00 4.96
CA LYS A 251 -4.47 10.55 6.22
C LYS A 251 -2.95 10.53 6.12
N LYS A 252 -2.38 11.56 5.48
CA LYS A 252 -0.94 11.85 5.59
C LYS A 252 -0.59 12.00 7.08
N GLU A 253 -0.01 10.96 7.67
CA GLU A 253 1.16 11.22 8.50
C GLU A 253 2.14 11.94 7.57
N ASN A 254 2.38 13.22 7.85
CA ASN A 254 3.30 14.04 7.07
C ASN A 254 4.72 13.54 7.38
N CYS A 255 5.09 12.39 6.81
CA CYS A 255 6.38 11.76 7.02
C CYS A 255 7.37 12.29 5.97
N LEU A 256 8.26 13.18 6.41
CA LEU A 256 9.35 13.71 5.61
C LEU A 256 10.60 12.87 5.84
N ASN A 257 11.21 12.35 4.77
CA ASN A 257 12.47 11.62 4.85
C ASN A 257 13.65 12.53 4.48
N ILE A 258 14.62 12.66 5.37
CA ILE A 258 15.82 13.48 5.23
C ILE A 258 17.04 12.55 5.36
N PRO A 259 17.53 11.95 4.26
CA PRO A 259 18.66 11.02 4.32
C PRO A 259 19.97 11.76 4.60
N TYR A 260 20.90 11.07 5.26
CA TYR A 260 22.28 11.55 5.41
C TYR A 260 23.01 11.60 4.06
N SER A 261 23.80 12.65 3.84
CA SER A 261 24.70 12.78 2.69
C SER A 261 25.95 13.55 3.12
N PHE A 262 27.12 13.01 2.83
CA PHE A 262 28.41 13.62 3.15
C PHE A 262 28.59 15.03 2.55
N LEU A 263 27.93 15.33 1.42
CA LEU A 263 27.96 16.66 0.81
C LEU A 263 27.10 17.71 1.54
N ASN A 264 26.23 17.25 2.45
CA ASN A 264 25.25 18.07 3.16
C ASN A 264 25.32 17.81 4.67
N ASP A 265 26.54 17.70 5.21
CA ASP A 265 26.76 17.63 6.64
C ASP A 265 26.07 18.83 7.35
N MET A 266 25.46 18.53 8.49
CA MET A 266 24.69 19.46 9.32
C MET A 266 23.45 20.08 8.64
N LYS A 267 22.88 19.40 7.63
CA LYS A 267 21.59 19.76 7.00
C LYS A 267 20.54 18.65 7.19
N GLY A 268 20.23 18.35 8.45
CA GLY A 268 19.28 17.31 8.84
C GLY A 268 17.91 17.86 9.25
N ILE A 269 17.27 17.18 10.20
CA ILE A 269 15.93 17.47 10.71
C ILE A 269 15.90 18.83 11.38
N PHE A 270 16.87 19.18 12.23
CA PHE A 270 16.88 20.48 12.89
C PHE A 270 17.10 21.61 11.89
N SER A 271 18.03 21.46 10.95
CA SER A 271 18.26 22.43 9.87
C SER A 271 17.01 22.63 9.01
N TYR A 272 16.34 21.54 8.61
CA TYR A 272 15.07 21.62 7.87
C TYR A 272 13.99 22.38 8.65
N MET A 273 13.79 22.04 9.92
CA MET A 273 12.78 22.69 10.75
C MET A 273 13.12 24.16 10.99
N SER A 274 14.39 24.49 11.29
CA SER A 274 14.84 25.88 11.45
C SER A 274 14.63 26.68 10.17
N GLY A 275 14.87 26.09 9.00
CA GLY A 275 14.58 26.70 7.70
C GLY A 275 13.08 26.92 7.46
N LYS A 276 12.24 25.94 7.82
CA LYS A 276 10.77 26.02 7.70
C LYS A 276 10.16 27.13 8.57
N TYR A 277 10.69 27.34 9.76
CA TYR A 277 10.20 28.35 10.71
C TYR A 277 11.02 29.65 10.73
N HIS A 278 12.02 29.76 9.86
CA HIS A 278 12.94 30.89 9.73
C HIS A 278 13.59 31.33 11.06
N CYS A 279 13.78 30.40 12.00
CA CYS A 279 14.31 30.67 13.33
C CYS A 279 14.79 29.38 14.00
N ASN A 280 15.60 29.50 15.06
CA ASN A 280 16.07 28.38 15.86
C ASN A 280 14.90 27.62 16.51
N VAL A 281 14.82 26.31 16.24
CA VAL A 281 13.72 25.45 16.72
C VAL A 281 13.66 25.29 18.24
N GLY A 282 14.80 25.40 18.93
CA GLY A 282 14.88 25.38 20.39
C GLY A 282 14.34 26.67 21.01
N GLN A 283 14.70 27.83 20.44
CA GLN A 283 14.22 29.14 20.89
C GLN A 283 12.71 29.30 20.71
N LEU A 284 12.17 28.84 19.57
CA LEU A 284 10.72 28.80 19.34
C LEU A 284 10.00 27.70 20.12
N ASN A 285 10.74 26.87 20.86
CA ASN A 285 10.20 25.71 21.59
C ASN A 285 9.40 24.78 20.64
N ILE A 286 9.80 24.67 19.38
CA ILE A 286 9.22 23.74 18.41
C ILE A 286 9.75 22.34 18.69
N VAL A 287 11.03 22.27 19.02
CA VAL A 287 11.68 21.16 19.70
C VAL A 287 12.08 21.67 21.08
N LYS A 288 11.56 21.05 22.14
CA LYS A 288 11.93 21.46 23.50
C LYS A 288 13.27 20.83 23.85
N ILE A 289 14.27 21.66 24.11
CA ILE A 289 15.62 21.21 24.48
C ILE A 289 15.74 21.27 26.00
N THR A 290 16.10 20.13 26.59
CA THR A 290 16.34 19.98 28.03
C THR A 290 17.71 19.39 28.25
N THR A 291 18.31 19.67 29.41
CA THR A 291 19.66 19.22 29.74
C THR A 291 19.74 18.82 31.20
N SER A 292 20.74 18.03 31.55
CA SER A 292 21.09 17.74 32.94
C SER A 292 21.49 19.00 33.70
N SER A 293 22.27 19.87 33.05
CA SER A 293 22.79 21.11 33.63
C SER A 293 23.34 22.04 32.56
N VAL A 294 23.58 23.32 32.92
CA VAL A 294 24.19 24.33 32.05
C VAL A 294 25.33 25.02 32.78
N TYR A 295 26.43 25.27 32.10
CA TYR A 295 27.60 25.98 32.59
C TYR A 295 27.29 27.48 32.78
N GLY A 296 26.70 27.80 33.93
CA GLY A 296 26.36 29.17 34.32
C GLY A 296 25.20 29.79 33.51
N PRO A 297 24.84 31.05 33.80
CA PRO A 297 23.68 31.72 33.18
C PRO A 297 23.99 32.35 31.82
N HIS A 298 25.19 32.13 31.25
CA HIS A 298 25.62 32.79 30.02
C HIS A 298 24.94 32.19 28.79
N LYS A 299 24.35 33.05 27.94
CA LYS A 299 23.67 32.62 26.70
C LYS A 299 24.57 31.85 25.73
N ILE A 300 25.89 32.05 25.78
CA ILE A 300 26.85 31.36 24.91
C ILE A 300 26.90 29.84 25.16
N TYR A 301 26.46 29.37 26.34
CA TYR A 301 26.39 27.95 26.72
C TYR A 301 24.96 27.40 26.72
N SER A 302 24.00 28.14 26.18
CA SER A 302 22.60 27.74 26.14
C SER A 302 22.41 26.42 25.38
N PRO A 303 21.58 25.48 25.86
CA PRO A 303 21.26 24.26 25.13
C PRO A 303 20.71 24.48 23.73
N ASN A 304 20.03 25.61 23.51
CA ASN A 304 19.45 25.97 22.21
C ASN A 304 20.51 26.22 21.12
N ASN A 305 21.76 26.45 21.52
CA ASN A 305 22.86 26.71 20.59
C ASN A 305 23.24 25.45 19.81
N VAL A 306 22.98 24.24 20.34
CA VAL A 306 23.32 22.96 19.69
C VAL A 306 22.57 22.74 18.37
N VAL A 307 21.41 23.39 18.21
CA VAL A 307 20.63 23.35 16.96
C VAL A 307 20.77 24.64 16.15
N ASP A 308 21.66 25.56 16.58
CA ASP A 308 22.00 26.80 15.88
C ASP A 308 23.39 26.71 15.23
N LEU A 309 23.42 26.24 13.99
CA LEU A 309 24.68 25.97 13.30
C LEU A 309 25.32 27.24 12.69
N VAL A 310 24.66 28.39 12.79
CA VAL A 310 25.07 29.66 12.17
C VAL A 310 26.03 30.45 13.05
N THR A 311 26.02 30.19 14.36
CA THR A 311 26.82 30.94 15.34
C THR A 311 28.00 30.14 15.85
N SER A 312 28.98 30.82 16.46
CA SER A 312 30.08 30.20 17.21
C SER A 312 29.70 29.85 18.65
N SER A 313 28.40 29.77 18.95
CA SER A 313 27.90 29.45 20.29
C SER A 313 27.80 27.94 20.48
N SER A 314 27.73 27.50 21.73
CA SER A 314 27.84 26.09 22.09
C SER A 314 26.96 25.76 23.30
N PHE A 315 26.91 24.50 23.67
CA PHE A 315 26.32 24.05 24.92
C PHE A 315 27.39 23.39 25.76
N GLN A 316 27.51 23.83 27.01
CA GLN A 316 28.39 23.24 28.00
C GLN A 316 27.60 22.95 29.28
N SER A 317 27.73 21.73 29.81
CA SER A 317 27.18 21.35 31.12
C SER A 317 28.11 21.77 32.27
N ILE A 318 27.73 21.49 33.53
CA ILE A 318 28.71 21.49 34.64
C ILE A 318 29.55 20.19 34.63
N ASN A 319 30.64 20.18 35.39
CA ASN A 319 31.60 19.07 35.48
C ASN A 319 31.18 18.04 36.53
N ILE A 320 30.17 17.23 36.21
CA ILE A 320 29.75 16.07 37.00
C ILE A 320 29.40 14.92 36.05
N PRO A 321 29.48 13.64 36.45
CA PRO A 321 29.16 12.51 35.58
C PRO A 321 27.73 12.53 35.00
N ASP A 322 27.50 11.69 33.98
CA ASP A 322 26.19 11.44 33.36
C ASP A 322 25.46 12.67 32.81
N GLN A 323 26.21 13.60 32.21
CA GLN A 323 25.62 14.79 31.57
C GLN A 323 24.92 14.44 30.27
N TRP A 324 23.79 15.10 30.01
CA TRP A 324 22.98 14.83 28.84
C TRP A 324 22.29 16.07 28.29
N ILE A 325 21.97 16.01 27.00
CA ILE A 325 21.10 16.92 26.29
C ILE A 325 20.01 16.11 25.58
N CYS A 326 18.77 16.54 25.72
CA CYS A 326 17.60 15.85 25.19
C CYS A 326 16.70 16.79 24.38
N PHE A 327 16.18 16.26 23.29
CA PHE A 327 15.32 16.91 22.32
C PHE A 327 13.95 16.26 22.36
N ASP A 328 12.93 17.01 22.78
CA ASP A 328 11.52 16.61 22.75
C ASP A 328 10.85 17.20 21.51
N PHE A 329 10.45 16.32 20.59
CA PHE A 329 9.79 16.68 19.32
C PHE A 329 8.28 16.96 19.47
N LYS A 330 7.73 16.88 20.69
CA LYS A 330 6.35 17.17 21.07
C LYS A 330 5.34 16.28 20.33
N GLU A 331 4.49 16.89 19.50
CA GLU A 331 3.49 16.22 18.67
C GLU A 331 4.10 15.51 17.43
N ARG A 332 5.42 15.58 17.28
CA ARG A 332 6.16 14.93 16.20
C ARG A 332 6.92 13.73 16.72
N ARG A 333 7.25 12.82 15.81
CA ARG A 333 8.16 11.71 16.07
C ARG A 333 9.28 11.73 15.05
N ILE A 334 10.41 11.14 15.41
CA ILE A 334 11.52 10.91 14.50
C ILE A 334 11.87 9.43 14.46
N MET A 335 12.40 8.99 13.32
CA MET A 335 13.06 7.69 13.18
C MET A 335 14.48 7.95 12.70
N PRO A 336 15.44 8.15 13.63
CA PRO A 336 16.77 8.64 13.30
C PRO A 336 17.62 7.51 12.73
N SER A 337 18.14 7.72 11.52
CA SER A 337 19.02 6.80 10.80
C SER A 337 20.50 7.16 10.91
N TYR A 338 20.79 8.45 11.14
CA TYR A 338 22.13 8.98 11.35
C TYR A 338 22.05 10.16 12.31
N TYR A 339 23.17 10.48 12.96
CA TYR A 339 23.35 11.75 13.66
C TYR A 339 24.74 12.32 13.35
N SER A 340 24.86 13.64 13.38
CA SER A 340 26.14 14.34 13.31
C SER A 340 26.36 15.13 14.59
N ILE A 341 27.60 15.17 15.05
CA ILE A 341 28.06 16.02 16.14
C ILE A 341 29.07 16.99 15.58
N LYS A 342 28.94 18.27 15.96
CA LYS A 342 29.95 19.31 15.74
C LYS A 342 30.65 19.60 17.06
N SER A 343 31.96 19.40 17.09
CA SER A 343 32.81 19.63 18.25
C SER A 343 32.86 21.12 18.62
N CYS A 344 33.22 21.42 19.87
CA CYS A 344 33.40 22.81 20.30
C CYS A 344 34.59 23.50 19.61
N ASP A 345 34.61 24.82 19.66
CA ASP A 345 35.69 25.64 19.13
C ASP A 345 36.91 25.60 20.07
N GLY A 346 37.73 24.56 19.92
CA GLY A 346 38.94 24.37 20.71
C GLY A 346 39.81 23.24 20.16
N GLY A 347 41.13 23.36 20.32
CA GLY A 347 42.11 22.35 19.90
C GLY A 347 42.07 21.04 20.71
N PRO A 348 43.01 20.11 20.46
CA PRO A 348 43.07 18.81 21.14
C PRO A 348 43.10 18.98 22.66
N GLY A 349 42.15 18.34 23.37
CA GLY A 349 42.04 18.40 24.84
C GLY A 349 40.96 19.36 25.38
N ASN A 350 40.25 20.12 24.53
CA ASN A 350 39.20 21.05 24.98
C ASN A 350 37.84 20.40 25.26
N CYS A 351 37.83 19.29 26.01
CA CYS A 351 36.60 18.63 26.48
C CYS A 351 35.72 18.04 25.37
N HIS A 352 36.30 17.60 24.25
CA HIS A 352 35.56 16.99 23.15
C HIS A 352 34.95 15.63 23.57
N PRO A 353 33.73 15.29 23.14
CA PRO A 353 33.12 14.01 23.46
C PRO A 353 33.98 12.83 23.00
N MET A 354 34.15 11.83 23.86
CA MET A 354 34.79 10.55 23.51
C MET A 354 33.91 9.34 23.86
N ASN A 355 33.08 9.50 24.88
CA ASN A 355 32.31 8.44 25.50
C ASN A 355 30.85 8.88 25.60
N TRP A 356 29.97 8.43 24.70
CA TRP A 356 28.56 8.80 24.71
C TRP A 356 27.64 7.68 24.22
N VAL A 357 26.37 7.80 24.59
CA VAL A 357 25.27 7.02 24.02
C VAL A 357 24.25 7.96 23.39
N ILE A 358 23.63 7.48 22.31
CA ILE A 358 22.40 8.04 21.77
C ILE A 358 21.25 7.16 22.23
N GLU A 359 20.26 7.78 22.85
CA GLU A 359 19.11 7.11 23.41
C GLU A 359 17.82 7.74 22.87
N ALA A 360 16.76 6.94 22.80
CA ALA A 360 15.45 7.39 22.36
C ALA A 360 14.34 6.86 23.27
N SER A 361 13.26 7.61 23.37
CA SER A 361 12.10 7.29 24.21
C SER A 361 10.81 7.83 23.61
N ASN A 362 9.67 7.24 23.99
CA ASN A 362 8.34 7.77 23.67
C ASN A 362 7.60 8.34 24.89
N ASP A 363 8.02 7.98 26.10
CA ASP A 363 7.33 8.28 27.36
C ASP A 363 8.18 9.06 28.37
N TRP A 364 9.46 9.32 28.05
CA TRP A 364 10.46 9.94 28.94
C TRP A 364 10.99 9.04 30.07
N GLU A 365 10.37 7.89 30.30
CA GLU A 365 10.68 6.97 31.39
C GLU A 365 11.57 5.83 30.91
N GLU A 366 11.15 5.14 29.85
CA GLU A 366 11.87 4.03 29.25
C GLU A 366 12.75 4.52 28.10
N TRP A 367 14.04 4.21 28.17
CA TRP A 367 15.05 4.66 27.22
C TRP A 367 15.70 3.48 26.50
N ILE A 368 15.67 3.53 25.17
CA ILE A 368 16.31 2.55 24.31
C ILE A 368 17.60 3.15 23.74
N GLU A 369 18.71 2.45 23.95
CA GLU A 369 20.00 2.81 23.36
C GLU A 369 20.01 2.52 21.85
N LEU A 370 20.28 3.56 21.04
CA LEU A 370 20.35 3.49 19.59
C LEU A 370 21.78 3.36 19.06
N ASP A 371 22.73 3.98 19.75
CA ASP A 371 24.16 3.93 19.43
C ASP A 371 25.01 4.17 20.67
N ARG A 372 26.23 3.62 20.66
CA ARG A 372 27.21 3.73 21.74
C ARG A 372 28.61 3.92 21.18
N GLN A 373 29.30 4.93 21.70
CA GLN A 373 30.66 5.29 21.33
C GLN A 373 31.52 5.29 22.59
N ILE A 374 32.64 4.58 22.55
CA ILE A 374 33.60 4.44 23.66
C ILE A 374 34.99 4.81 23.13
N ASP A 375 35.71 5.63 23.89
CA ASP A 375 37.07 6.10 23.59
C ASP A 375 37.23 6.61 22.15
N ASN A 376 36.18 7.25 21.63
CA ASN A 376 36.15 7.74 20.27
C ASN A 376 37.03 9.00 20.13
N ASN A 377 38.01 8.92 19.22
CA ASN A 377 39.03 9.97 19.02
C ASN A 377 38.79 10.82 17.77
N VAL A 378 37.61 10.73 17.14
CA VAL A 378 37.31 11.43 15.87
C VAL A 378 37.46 12.95 15.98
N PHE A 379 37.22 13.53 17.16
CA PHE A 379 37.32 14.97 17.41
C PHE A 379 38.70 15.41 17.94
N VAL A 380 39.68 14.50 18.03
CA VAL A 380 40.98 14.76 18.66
C VAL A 380 42.14 14.74 17.63
N ASN A 381 41.93 14.13 16.46
CA ASN A 381 43.03 13.65 15.61
C ASN A 381 43.46 14.54 14.43
N GLU A 382 43.06 15.81 14.34
CA GLU A 382 43.54 16.69 13.26
C GLU A 382 44.10 17.99 13.81
N GLY A 383 45.38 18.25 13.47
CA GLY A 383 46.15 19.39 13.98
C GLY A 383 45.39 20.72 13.86
N SER A 384 45.22 21.41 14.99
CA SER A 384 44.58 22.73 15.11
C SER A 384 43.17 22.91 14.51
N SER A 385 42.54 21.85 14.00
CA SER A 385 41.18 21.91 13.45
C SER A 385 40.17 22.09 14.57
N THR A 386 39.50 23.25 14.63
CA THR A 386 38.35 23.49 15.51
C THR A 386 37.05 23.21 14.76
N ASN A 387 35.94 22.99 15.49
CA ASN A 387 34.62 22.75 14.89
C ASN A 387 34.52 21.51 13.97
N ILE A 388 35.18 20.41 14.34
CA ILE A 388 35.17 19.15 13.60
C ILE A 388 33.74 18.57 13.61
N ILE A 389 33.26 18.14 12.44
CA ILE A 389 31.98 17.45 12.29
C ILE A 389 32.25 15.96 12.07
N ALA A 390 31.59 15.11 12.84
CA ALA A 390 31.59 13.67 12.63
C ALA A 390 30.16 13.13 12.61
N SER A 391 29.92 12.16 11.73
CA SER A 391 28.60 11.59 11.47
C SER A 391 28.62 10.09 11.72
N PHE A 392 27.54 9.57 12.32
CA PHE A 392 27.44 8.20 12.81
C PHE A 392 26.12 7.57 12.37
N ILE A 393 26.18 6.30 11.97
CA ILE A 393 25.01 5.51 11.56
C ILE A 393 24.28 4.95 12.79
N ILE A 394 22.95 5.04 12.80
CA ILE A 394 22.09 4.33 13.75
C ILE A 394 21.57 3.06 13.07
N ARG A 395 22.06 1.90 13.53
CA ARG A 395 21.78 0.61 12.87
C ARG A 395 20.36 0.08 13.13
N LYS A 396 19.80 0.39 14.29
CA LYS A 396 18.47 -0.07 14.72
C LYS A 396 17.59 1.16 15.04
N PRO A 397 17.17 1.91 14.01
CA PRO A 397 16.38 3.10 14.22
C PRO A 397 14.98 2.74 14.74
N ILE A 398 14.50 3.46 15.75
CA ILE A 398 13.14 3.33 16.26
C ILE A 398 12.38 4.64 16.10
N VAL A 399 11.05 4.57 15.99
CA VAL A 399 10.19 5.75 16.04
C VAL A 399 10.12 6.24 17.48
N SER A 400 10.45 7.52 17.70
CA SER A 400 10.59 8.09 19.04
C SER A 400 10.20 9.56 19.10
N ARG A 401 9.72 10.02 20.26
CA ARG A 401 9.44 11.43 20.56
C ARG A 401 10.66 12.15 21.08
N TYR A 402 11.42 11.45 21.91
CA TYR A 402 12.56 11.97 22.63
C TYR A 402 13.83 11.37 22.05
N PHE A 403 14.82 12.23 21.87
CA PHE A 403 16.15 11.85 21.43
C PHE A 403 17.17 12.49 22.37
N ARG A 404 18.09 11.71 22.92
CA ARG A 404 19.04 12.15 23.94
C ARG A 404 20.44 11.72 23.59
N LEU A 405 21.39 12.64 23.75
CA LEU A 405 22.81 12.33 23.83
C LEU A 405 23.21 12.40 25.30
N ARG A 406 23.81 11.33 25.82
CA ARG A 406 24.32 11.25 27.19
C ARG A 406 25.79 10.85 27.20
N GLN A 407 26.60 11.62 27.90
CA GLN A 407 28.00 11.30 28.13
C GLN A 407 28.12 10.21 29.19
N ILE A 408 28.88 9.16 28.88
CA ILE A 408 29.00 7.93 29.71
C ILE A 408 30.41 7.71 30.25
N GLY A 409 31.29 8.70 30.08
CA GLY A 409 32.68 8.64 30.51
C GLY A 409 33.37 9.99 30.37
N LYS A 410 34.69 10.00 30.55
CA LYS A 410 35.48 11.23 30.42
C LYS A 410 35.52 11.70 28.97
N ASN A 411 35.54 13.03 28.79
CA ASN A 411 35.82 13.67 27.52
C ASN A 411 37.33 13.79 27.26
N SER A 412 37.73 14.40 26.14
CA SER A 412 39.14 14.56 25.76
C SER A 412 39.96 15.42 26.74
N GLY A 413 39.30 16.21 27.58
CA GLY A 413 39.91 17.01 28.64
C GLY A 413 39.97 16.28 30.00
N LEU A 414 39.72 14.98 30.02
CA LEU A 414 39.72 14.12 31.20
C LEU A 414 38.75 14.57 32.31
N ASN A 415 37.65 15.21 31.93
CA ASN A 415 36.61 15.67 32.85
C ASN A 415 35.20 15.27 32.36
N ASP A 416 34.16 15.65 33.09
CA ASP A 416 32.77 15.25 32.85
C ASP A 416 31.91 16.36 32.21
N TYR A 417 32.52 17.43 31.69
CA TYR A 417 31.78 18.39 30.87
C TYR A 417 31.23 17.69 29.63
N LEU A 418 29.93 17.83 29.36
CA LEU A 418 29.37 17.61 28.03
C LEU A 418 29.48 18.93 27.27
N TYR A 419 30.34 18.98 26.26
CA TYR A 419 30.62 20.18 25.49
C TYR A 419 30.45 19.95 23.99
N LEU A 420 29.50 20.65 23.36
CA LEU A 420 29.11 20.47 21.96
C LEU A 420 28.81 21.82 21.30
N ALA A 421 29.24 22.05 20.07
CA ALA A 421 28.81 23.20 19.28
C ALA A 421 27.56 22.91 18.45
N GLY A 422 27.32 21.65 18.10
CA GLY A 422 26.16 21.31 17.29
C GLY A 422 25.80 19.82 17.32
N LEU A 423 24.53 19.53 17.11
CA LEU A 423 24.00 18.19 16.90
C LEU A 423 22.95 18.25 15.80
N GLU A 424 23.00 17.29 14.89
CA GLU A 424 22.03 17.16 13.80
C GLU A 424 21.56 15.71 13.67
N ILE A 425 20.31 15.51 13.26
CA ILE A 425 19.67 14.20 13.13
C ILE A 425 19.18 14.01 11.69
N TYR A 426 19.35 12.81 11.13
CA TYR A 426 18.87 12.47 9.79
C TYR A 426 18.01 11.22 9.85
N GLY A 427 17.02 11.12 8.99
CA GLY A 427 16.06 10.02 8.95
C GLY A 427 14.66 10.54 8.66
N LYS A 428 13.65 9.90 9.25
CA LYS A 428 12.26 10.31 9.04
C LYS A 428 11.81 11.27 10.13
N LEU A 429 11.18 12.37 9.74
CA LEU A 429 10.40 13.26 10.60
C LEU A 429 8.92 13.00 10.32
N ILE A 430 8.17 12.59 11.34
CA ILE A 430 6.75 12.25 11.24
C ILE A 430 5.97 13.37 11.93
N GLU A 431 5.25 14.19 11.14
CA GLU A 431 4.36 15.21 11.68
C GLU A 431 2.97 14.63 11.97
N ASN A 432 2.36 15.04 13.10
CA ASN A 432 1.02 14.67 13.56
C ASN A 432 0.85 13.15 13.79
N TYR A 433 1.74 12.57 14.60
CA TYR A 433 1.67 11.15 14.95
C TYR A 433 0.40 10.88 15.78
N GLN A 434 -0.51 10.05 15.27
CA GLN A 434 -1.62 9.50 16.04
C GLN A 434 -1.28 8.06 16.37
N GLU A 435 -1.25 7.73 17.66
CA GLU A 435 -1.09 6.36 18.11
C GLU A 435 -2.25 5.54 17.57
N VAL A 436 -1.96 4.59 16.66
CA VAL A 436 -2.94 3.63 16.19
C VAL A 436 -3.25 2.74 17.39
N LYS A 437 -4.37 3.02 18.06
CA LYS A 437 -4.94 2.06 19.00
C LYS A 437 -5.38 0.87 18.17
N GLU A 438 -4.69 -0.25 18.36
CA GLU A 438 -5.21 -1.56 17.98
C GLU A 438 -6.40 -1.83 18.91
N ASP A 439 -7.62 -1.69 18.37
CA ASP A 439 -8.85 -2.22 18.98
C ASP A 439 -9.10 -3.65 18.49
#